data_AF-Q6S7G2-F1
#
_entry.id   AF-Q6S7G2-F1
#
_cell.length_a   1.000
_cell.length_b   1.000
_cell.length_c   1.000
_cell.angle_alpha   90.00
_cell.angle_beta   90.00
_cell.angle_gamma   90.00
#
_symmetry.space_group_name_H-M   'P 1'
#
loop_
_entity.id
_entity.type
_entity.pdbx_description
1 polymer ?
#
loop_
_entity_poly.entity_id
_entity_poly.type
_entity_poly.pdbx_seq_one_letter_code
_entity_poly.pdbx_strand_id
1 'polypeptide(L)'
;YRCSFRITEAVYLVERMVNALAQEMGVDQIDLRMRSFIGPDQFPYETTTGWTYDSGNYAETMKVAMDIAGYDDLLREQSEKRERGELMGIGVSFFTEGVGAGPRKHMDILGMSMNDGADLRVHPSGRAVVSISAQTQGQGHETTFAQ
;
A
#
# COMPACT_ATOMS: atom_id res chain seq x y z
N TYR A 1 -10.73 -4.34 -10.74
CA TYR A 1 -10.10 -5.45 -10.01
C TYR A 1 -8.58 -5.25 -10.10
N ARG A 2 -7.94 -4.77 -9.03
CA ARG A 2 -6.50 -4.41 -8.98
C ARG A 2 -5.86 -5.20 -7.84
N CYS A 3 -5.65 -6.50 -8.07
CA CYS A 3 -5.48 -7.46 -6.97
C CYS A 3 -4.03 -7.80 -6.60
N SER A 4 -3.05 -7.38 -7.39
CA SER A 4 -1.63 -7.63 -7.19
C SER A 4 -1.33 -9.09 -6.78
N PHE A 5 -1.94 -10.08 -7.45
CA PHE A 5 -1.87 -11.51 -7.09
C PHE A 5 -2.38 -11.84 -5.68
N ARG A 6 -3.65 -11.53 -5.41
CA ARG A 6 -4.38 -11.84 -4.16
C ARG A 6 -4.02 -10.98 -2.94
N ILE A 7 -3.27 -9.90 -3.13
CA ILE A 7 -2.97 -8.93 -2.07
C ILE A 7 -4.24 -8.21 -1.62
N THR A 8 -5.21 -7.97 -2.52
CA THR A 8 -6.51 -7.40 -2.13
C THR A 8 -7.20 -8.18 -1.03
N GLU A 9 -7.20 -9.51 -1.13
CA GLU A 9 -7.79 -10.41 -0.14
C GLU A 9 -6.96 -10.46 1.15
N ALA A 10 -5.62 -10.45 1.04
CA ALA A 10 -4.72 -10.45 2.19
C ALA A 10 -4.86 -9.17 3.03
N VAL A 11 -4.83 -8.00 2.38
CA VAL A 11 -5.02 -6.70 3.03
C VAL A 11 -6.41 -6.62 3.66
N TYR A 12 -7.45 -7.02 2.92
CA TYR A 12 -8.81 -7.01 3.46
C TYR A 12 -8.93 -7.89 4.70
N LEU A 13 -8.35 -9.10 4.69
CA LEU A 13 -8.34 -9.99 5.85
C LEU A 13 -7.67 -9.33 7.05
N VAL A 14 -6.43 -8.86 6.90
CA VAL A 14 -5.65 -8.30 8.02
C VAL A 14 -6.33 -7.06 8.59
N GLU A 15 -6.72 -6.10 7.75
CA GLU A 15 -7.31 -4.84 8.25
C GLU A 15 -8.70 -5.04 8.88
N ARG A 16 -9.47 -6.03 8.42
CA ARG A 16 -10.72 -6.42 9.09
C ARG A 16 -10.45 -7.07 10.44
N MET A 17 -9.44 -7.93 10.55
CA MET A 17 -9.06 -8.60 11.81
C MET A 17 -8.51 -7.60 12.83
N VAL A 18 -7.68 -6.65 12.43
CA VAL A 18 -7.17 -5.58 13.31
C VAL A 18 -8.34 -4.76 13.88
N ASN A 19 -9.30 -4.38 13.05
CA ASN A 19 -10.47 -3.63 13.52
C ASN A 19 -11.37 -4.47 14.45
N ALA A 20 -11.56 -5.75 14.19
CA ALA A 20 -12.30 -6.64 15.08
C ALA A 20 -11.58 -6.78 16.44
N LEU A 21 -10.26 -6.92 16.44
CA LEU A 21 -9.45 -7.01 17.66
C LEU A 21 -9.49 -5.70 18.47
N ALA A 22 -9.41 -4.54 17.82
CA ALA A 22 -9.55 -3.25 18.50
C ALA A 22 -10.91 -3.12 19.21
N GLN A 23 -11.99 -3.56 18.56
CA GLN A 23 -13.33 -3.58 19.14
C GLN A 23 -13.42 -4.54 20.34
N GLU A 24 -12.90 -5.76 20.20
CA GLU A 24 -12.86 -6.77 21.28
C GLU A 24 -12.09 -6.25 22.50
N MET A 25 -10.98 -5.55 22.28
CA MET A 25 -10.13 -4.99 23.33
C MET A 25 -10.62 -3.66 23.91
N GLY A 26 -11.61 -3.03 23.29
CA GLY A 26 -12.09 -1.70 23.69
C GLY A 26 -11.05 -0.59 23.52
N VAL A 27 -10.15 -0.71 22.53
CA VAL A 27 -9.11 0.29 22.22
C VAL A 27 -9.40 0.98 20.89
N ASP A 28 -8.83 2.16 20.68
CA ASP A 28 -8.91 2.83 19.39
C ASP A 28 -8.21 2.03 18.28
N GLN A 29 -8.81 2.05 17.08
CA GLN A 29 -8.33 1.28 15.93
C GLN A 29 -6.95 1.74 15.43
N ILE A 30 -6.62 3.02 15.58
CA ILE A 30 -5.32 3.57 15.22
C ILE A 30 -4.31 3.27 16.31
N ASP A 31 -4.68 3.39 17.59
CA ASP A 31 -3.79 3.03 18.71
C ASP A 31 -3.25 1.60 18.60
N LEU A 32 -4.11 0.64 18.25
CA LEU A 32 -3.70 -0.75 18.06
C LEU A 32 -2.67 -0.89 16.92
N ARG A 33 -2.86 -0.17 15.81
CA ARG A 33 -1.94 -0.17 14.67
C ARG A 33 -0.60 0.48 15.04
N MET A 34 -0.64 1.63 15.70
CA MET A 34 0.55 2.37 16.12
C MET A 34 1.46 1.55 17.04
N ARG A 35 0.88 0.73 17.93
CA ARG A 35 1.63 -0.19 18.79
C ARG A 35 2.24 -1.38 18.05
N SER A 36 1.71 -1.71 16.87
CA SER A 36 2.06 -2.92 16.11
C SER A 36 2.92 -2.63 14.87
N PHE A 37 3.10 -1.36 14.49
CA PHE A 37 3.84 -1.01 13.29
C PHE A 37 5.31 -1.41 13.37
N ILE A 38 5.83 -1.84 12.23
CA ILE A 38 7.25 -2.02 11.99
C ILE A 38 7.90 -0.62 11.97
N GLY A 39 8.90 -0.42 12.82
CA GLY A 39 9.70 0.79 12.89
C GLY A 39 10.56 0.98 11.63
N PRO A 40 10.86 2.23 11.23
CA PRO A 40 11.63 2.51 10.01
C PRO A 40 13.05 1.94 10.05
N ASP A 41 13.62 1.76 11.24
CA ASP A 41 14.94 1.17 11.50
C ASP A 41 14.93 -0.37 11.43
N GLN A 42 13.76 -1.00 11.31
CA GLN A 42 13.63 -2.46 11.20
C GLN A 42 13.63 -2.95 9.74
N PHE A 43 13.63 -2.04 8.76
CA PHE A 43 13.72 -2.41 7.35
C PHE A 43 15.18 -2.62 6.91
N PRO A 44 15.45 -3.59 6.01
CA PRO A 44 14.51 -4.53 5.40
C PRO A 44 13.96 -5.55 6.42
N TYR A 45 12.64 -5.76 6.41
CA TYR A 45 11.93 -6.55 7.41
C TYR A 45 11.48 -7.89 6.83
N GLU A 46 11.96 -9.00 7.38
CA GLU A 46 11.50 -10.34 7.02
C GLU A 46 10.20 -10.68 7.77
N THR A 47 9.12 -10.88 7.02
CA THR A 47 7.82 -11.26 7.57
C THR A 47 7.79 -12.74 7.92
N THR A 48 6.89 -13.12 8.82
CA THR A 48 6.62 -14.52 9.16
C THR A 48 6.09 -15.35 7.99
N THR A 49 5.62 -14.69 6.93
CA THR A 49 5.14 -15.31 5.69
C THR A 49 6.22 -15.42 4.61
N GLY A 50 7.48 -15.04 4.91
CA GLY A 50 8.64 -15.23 4.04
C GLY A 50 8.88 -14.11 3.02
N TRP A 51 8.21 -12.96 3.17
CA TRP A 51 8.50 -11.77 2.37
C TRP A 51 9.53 -10.89 3.06
N THR A 52 10.38 -10.23 2.29
CA THR A 52 11.23 -9.16 2.81
C THR A 52 10.67 -7.83 2.33
N TYR A 53 10.13 -7.03 3.25
CA TYR A 53 9.71 -5.67 2.94
C TYR A 53 10.95 -4.79 2.79
N ASP A 54 10.96 -3.96 1.76
CA ASP A 54 12.12 -3.14 1.37
C ASP A 54 12.30 -1.93 2.28
N SER A 55 11.24 -1.15 2.51
CA SER A 55 11.28 0.06 3.35
C SER A 55 9.89 0.49 3.83
N GLY A 56 9.84 1.33 4.86
CA GLY A 56 8.59 1.92 5.35
C GLY A 56 8.79 2.90 6.51
N ASN A 57 7.89 3.88 6.62
CA ASN A 57 7.78 4.74 7.81
C ASN A 57 6.31 4.86 8.23
N TYR A 58 5.79 3.79 8.82
CA TYR A 58 4.35 3.61 8.95
C TYR A 58 3.71 4.54 9.97
N ALA A 59 4.36 4.74 11.12
CA ALA A 59 3.89 5.61 12.17
C ALA A 59 3.77 7.06 11.68
N GLU A 60 4.73 7.54 10.89
CA GLU A 60 4.67 8.88 10.30
C GLU A 60 3.56 9.01 9.26
N THR A 61 3.43 8.04 8.36
CA THR A 61 2.34 8.00 7.38
C THR A 61 0.97 8.03 8.05
N MET A 62 0.78 7.28 9.15
CA MET A 62 -0.48 7.28 9.89
C MET A 62 -0.76 8.64 10.52
N LYS A 63 0.23 9.29 11.15
CA LYS A 63 0.06 10.64 11.72
C LYS A 63 -0.37 11.66 10.67
N VAL A 64 0.33 11.70 9.53
CA VAL A 64 -0.03 12.61 8.42
C VAL A 64 -1.45 12.35 7.93
N ALA A 65 -1.85 11.08 7.81
CA ALA A 65 -3.21 10.73 7.40
C ALA A 65 -4.26 11.17 8.44
N MET A 66 -3.99 11.00 9.73
CA MET A 66 -4.86 11.46 10.83
C MET A 66 -5.02 12.98 10.83
N ASP A 67 -3.91 13.71 10.64
CA ASP A 67 -3.90 15.17 10.60
C ASP A 67 -4.72 15.70 9.42
N ILE A 68 -4.53 15.12 8.23
CA ILE A 68 -5.30 15.48 7.03
C ILE A 68 -6.80 15.19 7.23
N ALA A 69 -7.13 14.06 7.88
CA ALA A 69 -8.51 13.66 8.11
C ALA A 69 -9.19 14.43 9.26
N GLY A 70 -8.43 15.06 10.15
CA GLY A 70 -8.95 15.62 11.40
C GLY A 70 -9.52 14.53 12.31
N TYR A 71 -8.77 13.45 12.53
CA TYR A 71 -9.28 12.24 13.19
C TYR A 71 -9.96 12.50 14.55
N ASP A 72 -9.37 13.36 15.39
CA ASP A 72 -9.94 13.71 16.69
C ASP A 72 -11.27 14.47 16.56
N ASP A 73 -11.43 15.27 15.51
CA ASP A 73 -12.65 16.02 15.23
C ASP A 73 -13.74 15.06 14.73
N LEU A 74 -13.37 14.10 13.87
CA LEU A 74 -14.26 13.03 13.41
C LEU A 74 -14.78 12.17 14.58
N LEU A 75 -13.94 11.88 15.58
CA LEU A 75 -14.36 11.15 16.77
C LEU A 75 -15.41 11.92 17.58
N ARG A 76 -15.23 13.24 17.74
CA ARG A 76 -16.22 14.10 18.43
C ARG A 76 -17.52 14.16 17.64
N GLU A 77 -17.45 14.40 16.33
CA GLU A 77 -18.63 14.43 15.46
C GLU A 77 -19.40 13.09 15.49
N GLN A 78 -18.69 11.96 15.48
CA GLN A 78 -19.29 10.64 15.58
C GLN A 78 -20.07 10.47 16.89
N SER A 79 -19.53 10.94 18.02
CA SER A 79 -20.23 10.90 19.31
C SER A 79 -21.52 11.72 19.27
N GLU A 80 -21.43 12.97 18.82
CA GLU A 80 -22.58 13.88 18.73
C GLU A 80 -23.69 13.34 17.82
N LYS A 81 -23.32 12.73 16.68
CA LYS A 81 -24.26 12.09 15.77
C LYS A 81 -24.97 10.90 16.40
N ARG A 82 -24.23 10.05 17.10
CA ARG A 82 -24.80 8.87 17.80
C ARG A 82 -25.77 9.28 18.91
N GLU A 83 -25.50 10.37 19.62
CA GLU A 83 -26.42 10.93 20.62
C GLU A 83 -27.77 11.38 20.01
N ARG A 84 -27.76 11.82 18.75
CA ARG A 84 -28.97 12.17 17.99
C ARG A 84 -29.67 10.97 17.34
N GLY A 85 -29.17 9.75 17.55
CA GLY A 85 -29.71 8.54 16.92
C GLY A 85 -29.25 8.32 15.47
N GLU A 86 -28.23 9.05 15.01
CA GLU A 86 -27.64 8.87 13.69
C GLU A 86 -26.48 7.87 13.72
N LEU A 87 -26.21 7.20 12.60
CA LEU A 87 -25.05 6.32 12.45
C LEU A 87 -23.92 7.02 11.68
N MET A 88 -22.77 7.15 12.33
CA MET A 88 -21.51 7.57 11.69
C MET A 88 -20.43 6.53 11.96
N GLY A 89 -19.71 6.15 10.91
CA GLY A 89 -18.57 5.24 10.95
C GLY A 89 -17.30 5.94 10.50
N ILE A 90 -16.17 5.60 11.11
CA ILE A 90 -14.83 6.05 10.71
C ILE A 90 -14.04 4.80 10.36
N GLY A 91 -13.76 4.61 9.07
CA GLY A 91 -13.03 3.45 8.57
C GLY A 91 -11.57 3.79 8.34
N VAL A 92 -10.66 3.00 8.92
CA VAL A 92 -9.22 3.09 8.67
C VAL A 92 -8.74 1.80 7.99
N SER A 93 -7.90 1.97 6.98
CA SER A 93 -7.19 0.89 6.29
C SER A 93 -5.75 1.33 6.05
N PHE A 94 -4.80 0.72 6.75
CA PHE A 94 -3.37 0.93 6.57
C PHE A 94 -2.76 -0.36 6.03
N PHE A 95 -2.10 -0.30 4.86
CA PHE A 95 -1.65 -1.51 4.19
C PHE A 95 -0.26 -1.38 3.61
N THR A 96 0.43 -2.53 3.53
CA THR A 96 1.67 -2.69 2.77
C THR A 96 1.34 -3.48 1.52
N GLU A 97 1.71 -2.93 0.36
CA GLU A 97 1.40 -3.55 -0.93
C GLU A 97 2.59 -4.38 -1.42
N GLY A 98 2.32 -5.54 -2.01
CA GLY A 98 3.30 -6.31 -2.77
C GLY A 98 3.12 -6.11 -4.28
N VAL A 99 4.05 -5.40 -4.92
CA VAL A 99 4.07 -5.18 -6.38
C VAL A 99 5.45 -5.47 -6.95
N GLY A 100 5.56 -5.58 -8.28
CA GLY A 100 6.84 -5.87 -8.94
C GLY A 100 7.23 -7.34 -8.90
N ALA A 101 6.27 -8.24 -9.15
CA ALA A 101 6.56 -9.66 -9.32
C ALA A 101 7.69 -9.85 -10.34
N GLY A 102 8.80 -10.49 -9.94
CA GLY A 102 10.05 -10.35 -10.69
C GLY A 102 11.15 -11.36 -10.34
N PRO A 103 11.44 -11.66 -9.07
CA PRO A 103 12.54 -12.57 -8.73
C PRO A 103 12.36 -13.96 -9.35
N ARG A 104 13.12 -14.24 -10.42
CA ARG A 104 13.05 -15.50 -11.20
C ARG A 104 13.15 -16.77 -10.36
N LYS A 105 13.88 -16.71 -9.23
CA LYS A 105 14.02 -17.84 -8.31
C LYS A 105 12.66 -18.36 -7.80
N HIS A 106 11.67 -17.48 -7.71
CA HIS A 106 10.36 -17.77 -7.11
C HIS A 106 9.18 -17.50 -8.05
N MET A 107 9.37 -16.76 -9.13
CA MET A 107 8.30 -16.24 -9.96
C MET A 107 8.61 -16.36 -11.44
N ASP A 108 7.70 -17.01 -12.17
CA ASP A 108 7.70 -17.10 -13.62
C ASP A 108 6.25 -17.09 -14.14
N ILE A 109 6.09 -16.73 -15.41
CA ILE A 109 4.85 -16.93 -16.17
C ILE A 109 5.15 -17.99 -17.22
N LEU A 110 4.69 -19.22 -16.98
CA LEU A 110 4.84 -20.36 -17.90
C LEU A 110 6.31 -20.65 -18.26
N GLY A 111 7.21 -20.57 -17.27
CA GLY A 111 8.64 -20.78 -17.40
C GLY A 111 9.43 -19.54 -17.86
N MET A 112 8.75 -18.45 -18.22
CA MET A 112 9.38 -17.18 -18.56
C MET A 112 9.57 -16.33 -17.30
N SER A 113 10.80 -15.85 -17.11
CA SER A 113 11.12 -14.93 -16.02
C SER A 113 10.22 -13.69 -16.08
N MET A 114 9.77 -13.22 -14.93
CA MET A 114 8.94 -12.01 -14.81
C MET A 114 9.77 -10.71 -14.85
N ASN A 115 10.81 -10.67 -15.66
CA ASN A 115 11.60 -9.45 -15.86
C ASN A 115 10.97 -8.56 -16.94
N ASP A 116 11.16 -7.25 -16.78
CA ASP A 116 10.83 -6.26 -17.81
C ASP A 116 12.13 -5.74 -18.44
N GLY A 117 12.03 -5.01 -19.54
CA GLY A 117 13.16 -4.50 -20.31
C GLY A 117 12.86 -3.14 -20.93
N ALA A 118 13.93 -2.38 -21.16
CA ALA A 118 13.89 -1.09 -21.84
C ALA A 118 15.08 -0.95 -22.80
N ASP A 119 14.85 -0.36 -23.98
CA ASP A 119 15.86 0.00 -24.98
C ASP A 119 15.80 1.51 -25.24
N LEU A 120 16.93 2.19 -25.03
CA LEU A 120 17.05 3.63 -25.26
C LEU A 120 17.97 3.89 -26.45
N ARG A 121 17.46 4.63 -27.43
CA ARG A 121 18.23 5.11 -28.58
C ARG A 121 18.28 6.63 -28.59
N VAL A 122 19.49 7.18 -28.56
CA VAL A 122 19.72 8.63 -28.73
C VAL A 122 20.16 8.92 -30.16
N HIS A 123 19.48 9.87 -30.81
CA HIS A 123 19.79 10.32 -32.16
C HIS A 123 20.83 11.46 -32.15
N PRO A 124 21.60 11.65 -33.23
CA PRO A 124 22.55 12.78 -33.34
C PRO A 124 21.93 14.17 -33.15
N SER A 125 20.61 14.30 -33.32
CA SER A 125 19.86 15.54 -33.07
C SER A 125 19.63 15.84 -31.58
N GLY A 126 20.05 14.96 -30.67
CA GLY A 126 19.79 15.05 -29.23
C GLY A 126 18.41 14.55 -28.81
N ARG A 127 17.58 14.07 -29.75
CA ARG A 127 16.31 13.39 -29.44
C ARG A 127 16.56 11.93 -29.03
N ALA A 128 15.66 11.39 -28.22
CA ALA A 128 15.71 10.00 -27.77
C ALA A 128 14.40 9.26 -28.10
N VAL A 129 14.52 7.94 -28.28
CA VAL A 129 13.40 7.00 -28.33
C VAL A 129 13.64 5.94 -27.27
N VAL A 130 12.66 5.73 -26.39
CA VAL A 130 12.67 4.66 -25.39
C VAL A 130 11.60 3.65 -25.79
N SER A 131 11.99 2.38 -25.90
CA SER A 131 11.07 1.25 -26.03
C SER A 131 11.06 0.49 -24.71
N ILE A 132 9.89 0.08 -24.22
CA ILE A 132 9.72 -0.71 -22.99
C ILE A 132 8.91 -1.96 -23.30
N SER A 133 9.08 -3.05 -22.53
CA SER A 133 8.20 -4.23 -22.67
C SER A 133 6.87 -4.10 -21.94
N ALA A 134 6.76 -3.19 -20.96
CA ALA A 134 5.52 -2.92 -20.26
C ALA A 134 4.49 -2.18 -21.14
N GLN A 135 3.32 -2.78 -21.33
CA GLN A 135 2.23 -2.16 -22.07
C GLN A 135 1.41 -1.22 -21.18
N THR A 136 1.05 -0.05 -21.71
CA THR A 136 0.10 0.87 -21.06
C THR A 136 -1.35 0.53 -21.38
N GLN A 137 -2.26 0.79 -20.44
CA GLN A 137 -3.71 0.80 -20.59
C GLN A 137 -4.32 2.12 -20.07
N GLY A 138 -3.51 3.19 -19.96
CA GLY A 138 -3.97 4.52 -19.51
C GLY A 138 -3.27 5.07 -18.26
N GLN A 139 -2.29 4.36 -17.70
CA GLN A 139 -1.51 4.80 -16.53
C GLN A 139 -0.44 5.85 -16.86
N GLY A 140 -0.31 6.26 -18.12
CA GLY A 140 0.55 7.36 -18.52
C GLY A 140 2.00 7.00 -18.84
N HIS A 141 2.30 5.76 -19.26
CA HIS A 141 3.68 5.33 -19.57
C HIS A 141 4.41 6.27 -20.54
N GLU A 142 3.74 6.75 -21.59
CA GLU A 142 4.34 7.66 -22.60
C GLU A 142 4.84 8.98 -21.98
N THR A 143 4.24 9.40 -20.87
CA THR A 143 4.67 10.56 -20.10
C THR A 143 5.70 10.15 -19.05
N THR A 144 5.37 9.19 -18.18
CA THR A 144 6.18 8.90 -16.99
C THR A 144 7.50 8.21 -17.27
N PHE A 145 7.61 7.40 -18.33
CA PHE A 145 8.90 6.84 -18.75
C PHE A 145 9.80 7.86 -19.46
N ALA A 146 9.25 9.00 -19.88
CA ALA A 146 10.02 10.07 -20.51
C ALA A 146 10.57 11.13 -19.52
N GLN A 147 10.08 11.15 -18.27
CA GLN A 147 10.51 12.05 -17.20
C GLN A 147 11.85 11.62 -16.59
#